data_AF-A0A926TA80-F1
#
_entry.id   AF-A0A926TA80-F1
#
_cell.length_a   1.000
_cell.length_b   1.000
_cell.length_c   1.000
_cell.angle_alpha   90.00
_cell.angle_beta   90.00
_cell.angle_gamma   90.00
#
_symmetry.space_group_name_H-M   'P 1'
#
loop_
_entity.id
_entity.type
_entity.pdbx_description
1 polymer ?
#
loop_
_entity_poly.entity_id
_entity_poly.type
_entity_poly.pdbx_seq_one_letter_code
_entity_poly.pdbx_strand_id
1 'polypeptide(L)'
;MLLGEGRRSQNNFFILNSSKLESYILYKKEVLETITRRPVSLQRVQGKEGEELIRIEPKLIPLTRVLVKKLYRGGTKTITRKFLNLLTPQGIAIWFIDRGSKSFKKKNGKVHALEISLNTYLSKEESEIIVSYFSDVWGFKWGLSKSHETYRLRMGTKEGKRFLSFIHPYVHESMLYKIQTSLNTTATT
;
A
#
# COMPACT_ATOMS: atom_id res chain seq x y z
N MET A 1 -4.31 -0.67 4.51
CA MET A 1 -3.83 -1.92 5.14
C MET A 1 -4.31 -3.18 4.44
N LEU A 2 -5.62 -3.50 4.42
CA LEU A 2 -6.14 -4.71 3.75
C LEU A 2 -5.81 -4.80 2.24
N LEU A 3 -5.82 -3.66 1.53
CA LEU A 3 -5.40 -3.62 0.13
C LEU A 3 -3.90 -3.78 -0.06
N GLY A 4 -3.11 -3.42 0.95
CA GLY A 4 -1.66 -3.48 0.98
C GLY A 4 -1.16 -4.85 1.46
N GLU A 5 -0.56 -4.89 2.64
CA GLU A 5 0.06 -6.11 3.21
C GLU A 5 -0.88 -6.93 4.11
N GLY A 6 -2.14 -6.52 4.28
CA GLY A 6 -3.12 -7.32 5.01
C GLY A 6 -3.36 -8.69 4.36
N ARG A 7 -3.28 -9.74 5.18
CA ARG A 7 -3.53 -11.13 4.80
C ARG A 7 -4.79 -11.63 5.49
N ARG A 8 -5.69 -12.28 4.74
CA ARG A 8 -6.92 -12.85 5.30
C ARG A 8 -6.59 -14.01 6.24
N SER A 9 -7.24 -14.03 7.40
CA SER A 9 -7.26 -15.16 8.35
C SER A 9 -8.73 -15.47 8.65
N GLN A 10 -9.29 -16.45 7.95
CA GLN A 10 -10.73 -16.77 7.99
C GLN A 10 -11.62 -15.53 7.77
N ASN A 11 -12.27 -15.05 8.84
CA ASN A 11 -13.16 -13.88 8.89
C ASN A 11 -12.48 -12.59 9.40
N ASN A 12 -11.17 -12.64 9.65
CA ASN A 12 -10.34 -11.53 10.10
C ASN A 12 -9.15 -11.33 9.13
N PHE A 13 -8.20 -10.49 9.52
CA PHE A 13 -6.94 -10.32 8.82
C PHE A 13 -5.81 -10.08 9.80
N PHE A 14 -4.57 -10.29 9.34
CA PHE A 14 -3.37 -9.89 10.04
C PHE A 14 -2.43 -9.17 9.08
N ILE A 15 -1.41 -8.51 9.61
CA ILE A 15 -0.31 -7.91 8.85
C ILE A 15 0.98 -8.54 9.36
N LEU A 16 1.88 -8.86 8.44
CA LEU A 16 3.16 -9.51 8.73
C LEU A 16 4.25 -8.79 7.94
N ASN A 17 5.24 -8.24 8.62
CA ASN A 17 6.39 -7.56 8.03
C ASN A 17 7.70 -8.05 8.65
N SER A 18 8.82 -7.84 7.95
CA SER A 18 10.16 -7.99 8.56
C SER A 18 10.32 -7.06 9.75
N SER A 19 11.05 -7.49 10.78
CA SER A 19 11.43 -6.64 11.93
C SER A 19 12.22 -5.41 11.51
N LYS A 20 12.85 -5.40 10.32
CA LYS A 20 13.47 -4.21 9.71
C LYS A 20 12.48 -3.05 9.47
N LEU A 21 11.17 -3.32 9.45
CA LEU A 21 10.11 -2.34 9.29
C LEU A 21 9.31 -2.14 10.59
N GLU A 22 9.92 -2.39 11.75
CA GLU A 22 9.25 -2.33 13.06
C GLU A 22 8.54 -1.00 13.31
N SER A 23 9.19 0.15 13.11
CA SER A 23 8.55 1.45 13.30
C SER A 23 7.28 1.61 12.45
N TYR A 24 7.29 1.09 11.22
CA TYR A 24 6.13 1.16 10.34
C TYR A 24 5.00 0.19 10.74
N ILE A 25 5.32 -1.02 11.21
CA ILE A 25 4.28 -1.96 11.66
C ILE A 25 3.65 -1.50 12.98
N LEU A 26 4.43 -0.87 13.87
CA LEU A 26 3.92 -0.26 15.10
C LEU A 26 3.00 0.92 14.79
N TYR A 27 3.35 1.78 13.83
CA TYR A 27 2.43 2.79 13.32
C TYR A 27 1.11 2.18 12.80
N LYS A 28 1.17 1.09 12.02
CA LYS A 28 -0.05 0.40 11.56
C LYS A 28 -0.87 -0.14 12.73
N LYS A 29 -0.21 -0.66 13.77
CA LYS A 29 -0.87 -1.12 15.00
C LYS A 29 -1.64 0.02 15.66
N GLU A 30 -1.01 1.17 15.89
CA GLU A 30 -1.64 2.34 16.51
C GLU A 30 -2.84 2.86 15.71
N VAL A 31 -2.72 2.92 14.39
CA VAL A 31 -3.83 3.31 13.50
C VAL A 31 -5.00 2.33 13.63
N LEU A 32 -4.74 1.01 13.70
CA LEU A 32 -5.77 0.01 13.91
C LEU A 32 -6.42 0.11 15.29
N GLU A 33 -5.64 0.34 16.35
CA GLU A 33 -6.16 0.51 17.71
C GLU A 33 -7.04 1.76 17.81
N THR A 34 -6.63 2.84 17.14
CA THR A 34 -7.41 4.08 17.05
C THR A 34 -8.75 3.87 16.34
N ILE A 35 -8.74 3.19 15.19
CA ILE A 35 -9.97 2.93 14.41
C ILE A 35 -10.89 1.96 15.13
N THR A 36 -10.35 0.90 15.72
CA THR A 36 -11.14 -0.18 16.31
C THR A 36 -11.53 0.09 17.76
N ARG A 37 -10.85 1.03 18.44
CA ARG A 37 -10.95 1.27 19.90
C ARG A 37 -10.72 -0.01 20.71
N ARG A 38 -9.87 -0.89 20.19
CA ARG A 38 -9.52 -2.19 20.78
C ARG A 38 -8.01 -2.42 20.65
N PRO A 39 -7.39 -3.16 21.58
CA PRO A 39 -5.99 -3.53 21.44
C PRO A 39 -5.79 -4.44 20.23
N VAL A 40 -4.65 -4.30 19.58
CA VAL A 40 -4.19 -5.12 18.46
C VAL A 40 -3.06 -6.00 18.98
N SER A 41 -3.12 -7.31 18.72
CA SER A 41 -2.05 -8.20 19.16
C SER A 41 -0.77 -7.94 18.38
N LEU A 42 0.37 -8.16 19.03
CA LEU A 42 1.70 -8.10 18.43
C LEU A 42 2.45 -9.38 18.80
N GLN A 43 3.05 -10.03 17.81
CA GLN A 43 3.83 -11.24 17.99
C GLN A 43 5.09 -11.16 17.13
N ARG A 44 6.25 -11.55 17.69
CA ARG A 44 7.47 -11.80 16.91
C ARG A 44 7.49 -13.26 16.52
N VAL A 45 7.71 -13.56 15.24
CA VAL A 45 7.74 -14.91 14.70
C VAL A 45 8.95 -15.06 13.78
N GLN A 46 9.49 -16.26 13.66
CA GLN A 46 10.51 -16.57 12.66
C GLN A 46 9.83 -17.01 11.36
N GLY A 47 10.30 -16.46 10.24
CA GLY A 47 9.92 -16.90 8.91
C GLY A 47 10.65 -18.17 8.50
N LYS A 48 10.37 -18.63 7.27
CA LYS A 48 10.87 -19.93 6.79
C LYS A 48 12.37 -19.93 6.54
N GLU A 49 12.96 -18.77 6.29
CA GLU A 49 14.38 -18.59 5.99
C GLU A 49 15.13 -18.05 7.23
N GLY A 50 14.51 -18.14 8.42
CA GLY A 50 15.06 -17.63 9.68
C GLY A 50 14.92 -16.12 9.85
N GLU A 51 14.21 -15.44 8.94
CA GLU A 51 14.00 -14.01 9.03
C GLU A 51 13.07 -13.66 10.20
N GLU A 52 13.41 -12.62 10.97
CA GLU A 52 12.54 -12.16 12.04
C GLU A 52 11.39 -11.32 11.46
N LEU A 53 10.16 -11.71 11.81
CA LEU A 53 8.93 -11.09 11.37
C LEU A 53 8.12 -10.60 12.57
N ILE A 54 7.42 -9.49 12.38
CA ILE A 54 6.45 -8.98 13.34
C ILE A 54 5.06 -9.16 12.74
N ARG A 55 4.19 -9.84 13.48
CA ARG A 55 2.77 -10.04 13.16
C ARG A 55 1.93 -9.12 14.03
N ILE A 56 1.02 -8.37 13.42
CA ILE A 56 -0.06 -7.68 14.13
C ILE A 56 -1.43 -8.19 13.67
N GLU A 57 -2.35 -8.38 14.62
CA GLU A 57 -3.69 -8.86 14.32
C GLU A 57 -4.75 -8.12 15.17
N PRO A 58 -5.68 -7.37 14.55
CA PRO A 58 -6.75 -6.72 15.28
C PRO A 58 -7.72 -7.75 15.84
N LYS A 59 -8.41 -7.40 16.94
CA LYS A 59 -9.51 -8.22 17.44
C LYS A 59 -10.57 -8.41 16.35
N LEU A 60 -11.13 -9.62 16.27
CA LEU A 60 -12.28 -9.89 15.43
C LEU A 60 -13.49 -9.13 16.00
N ILE A 61 -13.92 -8.11 15.26
CA ILE A 61 -15.09 -7.29 15.58
C ILE A 61 -15.96 -7.12 14.33
N PRO A 62 -17.21 -6.64 14.45
CA PRO A 62 -18.08 -6.46 13.28
C PRO A 62 -17.42 -5.67 12.15
N LEU A 63 -16.69 -4.60 12.47
CA LEU A 63 -15.96 -3.80 11.49
C LEU A 63 -14.93 -4.61 10.68
N THR A 64 -14.00 -5.29 11.36
CA THR A 64 -12.94 -6.07 10.67
C THR A 64 -13.53 -7.20 9.84
N ARG A 65 -14.55 -7.88 10.37
CA ARG A 65 -15.31 -8.92 9.66
C ARG A 65 -15.99 -8.40 8.41
N VAL A 66 -16.66 -7.24 8.49
CA VAL A 66 -17.36 -6.63 7.34
C VAL A 66 -16.37 -6.21 6.27
N LEU A 67 -15.23 -5.62 6.65
CA LEU A 67 -14.20 -5.22 5.69
C LEU A 67 -13.61 -6.44 4.96
N VAL A 68 -13.29 -7.51 5.68
CA VAL A 68 -12.80 -8.76 5.07
C VAL A 68 -13.85 -9.35 4.13
N LYS A 69 -15.12 -9.46 4.55
CA LYS A 69 -16.20 -9.99 3.70
C LYS A 69 -16.46 -9.14 2.45
N LYS A 70 -16.33 -7.82 2.53
CA LYS A 70 -16.50 -6.93 1.36
C LYS A 70 -15.36 -7.09 0.35
N LEU A 71 -14.13 -7.35 0.83
CA LEU A 71 -12.95 -7.49 -0.01
C LEU A 71 -12.75 -8.92 -0.55
N TYR A 72 -13.20 -9.94 0.17
CA TYR A 72 -13.02 -11.34 -0.20
C TYR A 72 -14.37 -12.02 -0.48
N ARG A 73 -14.67 -12.25 -1.76
CA ARG A 73 -15.89 -12.93 -2.21
C ARG A 73 -15.54 -14.36 -2.61
N GLY A 74 -16.26 -15.34 -2.05
CA GLY A 74 -15.94 -16.76 -2.29
C GLY A 74 -14.51 -17.16 -1.87
N GLY A 75 -13.89 -16.41 -0.94
CA GLY A 75 -12.52 -16.65 -0.48
C GLY A 75 -11.42 -15.95 -1.29
N THR A 76 -11.75 -15.42 -2.48
CA THR A 76 -10.84 -14.72 -3.38
C THR A 76 -10.93 -13.21 -3.19
N LYS A 77 -9.79 -12.51 -3.23
CA LYS A 77 -9.76 -11.04 -3.16
C LYS A 77 -10.40 -10.48 -4.43
N THR A 78 -11.44 -9.68 -4.27
CA THR A 78 -12.17 -9.05 -5.39
C THR A 78 -12.34 -7.57 -5.08
N ILE A 79 -11.64 -6.71 -5.82
CA ILE A 79 -11.74 -5.27 -5.63
C ILE A 79 -12.99 -4.73 -6.34
N THR A 80 -13.80 -3.98 -5.61
CA THR A 80 -15.00 -3.34 -6.16
C THR A 80 -14.98 -1.85 -5.91
N ARG A 81 -15.64 -1.07 -6.76
CA ARG A 81 -15.80 0.38 -6.57
C ARG A 81 -16.37 0.73 -5.19
N LYS A 82 -17.36 -0.04 -4.71
CA LYS A 82 -17.95 0.13 -3.37
C LYS A 82 -16.91 -0.03 -2.24
N PHE A 83 -15.94 -0.94 -2.40
CA PHE A 83 -14.87 -1.10 -1.41
C PHE A 83 -13.83 0.03 -1.52
N LEU A 84 -13.47 0.44 -2.74
CA LEU A 84 -12.53 1.54 -2.95
C LEU A 84 -13.04 2.86 -2.38
N ASN A 85 -14.35 3.13 -2.46
CA ASN A 85 -14.97 4.32 -1.86
C ASN A 85 -14.86 4.39 -0.33
N LEU A 86 -14.35 3.35 0.35
CA LEU A 86 -14.02 3.39 1.78
C LEU A 86 -12.61 3.98 2.05
N LEU A 87 -11.79 4.19 1.02
CA LEU A 87 -10.44 4.69 1.19
C LEU A 87 -10.43 6.18 1.52
N THR A 88 -9.73 6.52 2.59
CA THR A 88 -9.31 7.88 2.92
C THR A 88 -7.97 8.20 2.28
N PRO A 89 -7.52 9.48 2.25
CA PRO A 89 -6.15 9.82 1.83
C PRO A 89 -5.08 9.03 2.58
N GLN A 90 -5.24 8.83 3.90
CA GLN A 90 -4.35 7.98 4.71
C GLN A 90 -4.41 6.51 4.27
N GLY A 91 -5.60 5.99 3.95
CA GLY A 91 -5.76 4.65 3.39
C GLY A 91 -5.04 4.45 2.07
N ILE A 92 -5.07 5.46 1.19
CA ILE A 92 -4.34 5.48 -0.10
C ILE A 92 -2.84 5.53 0.14
N ALA A 93 -2.38 6.40 1.06
CA ALA A 93 -0.97 6.50 1.43
C ALA A 93 -0.43 5.15 1.92
N ILE A 94 -1.09 4.51 2.89
CA ILE A 94 -0.69 3.18 3.39
C ILE A 94 -0.70 2.15 2.26
N TRP A 95 -1.69 2.17 1.37
CA TRP A 95 -1.72 1.23 0.25
C TRP A 95 -0.53 1.42 -0.71
N PHE A 96 -0.18 2.67 -1.03
CA PHE A 96 1.00 2.98 -1.84
C PHE A 96 2.31 2.66 -1.11
N ILE A 97 2.43 2.91 0.19
CA ILE A 97 3.63 2.52 0.94
C ILE A 97 3.79 1.00 0.98
N ASP A 98 2.70 0.25 1.06
CA ASP A 98 2.76 -1.23 1.09
C ASP A 98 3.07 -1.84 -0.29
N ARG A 99 2.51 -1.30 -1.37
CA ARG A 99 2.52 -1.95 -2.70
C ARG A 99 3.05 -1.09 -3.85
N GLY A 100 3.29 0.18 -3.57
CA GLY A 100 3.81 1.13 -4.50
C GLY A 100 5.33 1.13 -4.55
N SER A 101 5.85 1.57 -5.68
CA SER A 101 7.27 1.76 -5.91
C SER A 101 7.52 3.04 -6.70
N LYS A 102 8.74 3.54 -6.59
CA LYS A 102 9.25 4.73 -7.26
C LYS A 102 10.55 4.37 -7.97
N SER A 103 10.71 4.83 -9.20
CA SER A 103 11.90 4.60 -10.02
C SER A 103 12.32 5.90 -10.68
N PHE A 104 13.59 6.27 -10.51
CA PHE A 104 14.21 7.34 -11.28
C PHE A 104 14.83 6.77 -12.54
N LYS A 105 14.36 7.20 -13.71
CA LYS A 105 14.93 6.80 -14.99
C LYS A 105 16.14 7.67 -15.28
N LYS A 106 17.26 7.02 -15.60
CA LYS A 106 18.53 7.69 -15.93
C LYS A 106 18.78 7.59 -17.43
N LYS A 107 19.32 8.66 -18.01
CA LYS A 107 19.87 8.71 -19.37
C LYS A 107 21.23 9.38 -19.27
N ASN A 108 22.29 8.73 -19.75
CA ASN A 108 23.68 9.20 -19.63
C ASN A 108 24.05 9.56 -18.18
N GLY A 109 23.72 8.68 -17.23
CA GLY A 109 23.97 8.89 -15.79
C GLY A 109 23.06 9.92 -15.09
N LYS A 110 22.33 10.76 -15.83
CA LYS A 110 21.46 11.81 -15.28
C LYS A 110 20.01 11.35 -15.17
N VAL A 111 19.37 11.65 -14.04
CA VAL A 111 17.93 11.42 -13.87
C VAL A 111 17.16 12.36 -14.80
N HIS A 112 16.31 11.81 -15.65
CA HIS A 112 15.46 12.60 -16.57
C HIS A 112 13.96 12.36 -16.35
N ALA A 113 13.58 11.27 -15.67
CA ALA A 113 12.18 11.00 -15.37
C ALA A 113 11.98 10.28 -14.03
N LEU A 114 10.78 10.46 -13.49
CA LEU A 114 10.25 9.73 -12.35
C LEU A 114 9.09 8.86 -12.85
N GLU A 115 9.10 7.60 -12.46
CA GLU A 115 7.97 6.70 -12.63
C GLU A 115 7.55 6.20 -11.25
N ILE A 116 6.25 6.23 -10.96
CA ILE A 116 5.69 5.50 -9.83
C ILE A 116 4.79 4.38 -10.35
N SER A 117 4.75 3.29 -9.60
CA SER A 117 3.85 2.18 -9.88
C SER A 117 3.16 1.69 -8.62
N LEU A 118 1.98 1.11 -8.79
CA LEU A 118 1.22 0.43 -7.73
C LEU A 118 0.90 -0.98 -8.19
N ASN A 119 1.47 -1.98 -7.49
CA ASN A 119 1.27 -3.39 -7.82
C ASN A 119 0.01 -3.92 -7.10
N THR A 120 -1.05 -4.17 -7.87
CA THR A 120 -2.33 -4.67 -7.34
C THR A 120 -2.41 -6.19 -7.37
N TYR A 121 -1.71 -6.84 -8.30
CA TYR A 121 -1.77 -8.29 -8.56
C TYR A 121 -3.19 -8.76 -8.90
N LEU A 122 -3.88 -7.98 -9.72
CA LEU A 122 -5.26 -8.24 -10.12
C LEU A 122 -5.35 -8.39 -11.65
N SER A 123 -6.51 -8.87 -12.06
CA SER A 123 -6.95 -8.89 -13.45
C SER A 123 -6.93 -7.50 -14.09
N LYS A 124 -7.03 -7.44 -15.41
CA LYS A 124 -7.12 -6.18 -16.14
C LYS A 124 -8.37 -5.41 -15.73
N GLU A 125 -9.49 -6.13 -15.68
CA GLU A 125 -10.83 -5.61 -15.41
C GLU A 125 -10.90 -4.98 -14.01
N GLU A 126 -10.37 -5.68 -13.00
CA GLU A 126 -10.28 -5.10 -11.64
C GLU A 126 -9.31 -3.91 -11.57
N SER A 127 -8.24 -3.94 -12.36
CA SER A 127 -7.29 -2.82 -12.41
C SER A 127 -7.92 -1.59 -13.07
N GLU A 128 -8.78 -1.76 -14.08
CA GLU A 128 -9.56 -0.69 -14.70
C GLU A 128 -10.57 -0.05 -13.74
N ILE A 129 -11.16 -0.83 -12.83
CA ILE A 129 -12.01 -0.29 -11.74
C ILE A 129 -11.19 0.64 -10.84
N ILE A 130 -9.94 0.28 -10.51
CA ILE A 130 -9.05 1.09 -9.67
C ILE A 130 -8.63 2.37 -10.39
N VAL A 131 -8.30 2.28 -11.69
CA VAL A 131 -7.98 3.45 -12.52
C VAL A 131 -9.15 4.42 -12.55
N SER A 132 -10.36 3.93 -12.85
CA SER A 132 -11.58 4.75 -12.90
C SER A 132 -11.87 5.39 -11.54
N TYR A 133 -11.74 4.63 -10.45
CA TYR A 133 -11.89 5.15 -9.09
C TYR A 133 -10.94 6.32 -8.79
N PHE A 134 -9.65 6.19 -9.08
CA PHE A 134 -8.69 7.26 -8.82
C PHE A 134 -8.96 8.50 -9.68
N SER A 135 -9.38 8.31 -10.93
CA SER A 135 -9.76 9.42 -11.81
C SER A 135 -10.99 10.16 -11.27
N ASP A 136 -12.07 9.44 -10.98
CA ASP A 136 -13.36 10.03 -10.62
C ASP A 136 -13.35 10.68 -9.23
N VAL A 137 -12.67 10.06 -8.25
CA VAL A 137 -12.77 10.47 -6.84
C VAL A 137 -11.63 11.41 -6.44
N TRP A 138 -10.45 11.23 -7.03
CA TRP A 138 -9.23 11.94 -6.62
C TRP A 138 -8.58 12.73 -7.76
N GLY A 139 -9.13 12.65 -8.98
CA GLY A 139 -8.60 13.33 -10.15
C GLY A 139 -7.26 12.77 -10.64
N PHE A 140 -6.84 11.58 -10.21
CA PHE A 140 -5.54 10.98 -10.54
C PHE A 140 -5.62 10.04 -11.74
N LYS A 141 -4.80 10.29 -12.76
CA LYS A 141 -4.79 9.49 -13.99
C LYS A 141 -3.71 8.42 -13.94
N TRP A 142 -4.11 7.18 -13.62
CA TRP A 142 -3.25 6.01 -13.69
C TRP A 142 -3.32 5.36 -15.07
N GLY A 143 -2.16 5.02 -15.64
CA GLY A 143 -2.07 4.10 -16.77
C GLY A 143 -1.96 2.65 -16.30
N LEU A 144 -2.25 1.70 -17.19
CA LEU A 144 -2.04 0.27 -16.95
C LEU A 144 -0.78 -0.24 -17.62
N SER A 145 -0.14 -1.20 -16.97
CA SER A 145 1.02 -1.92 -17.48
C SER A 145 0.87 -3.38 -17.21
N LYS A 146 0.93 -4.18 -18.26
CA LYS A 146 1.04 -5.63 -18.12
C LYS A 146 2.36 -5.99 -17.43
N SER A 147 2.30 -6.95 -16.53
CA SER A 147 3.41 -7.55 -15.81
C SER A 147 3.09 -9.03 -15.63
N HIS A 148 3.61 -9.86 -16.54
CA HIS A 148 3.19 -11.26 -16.71
C HIS A 148 1.67 -11.37 -16.91
N GLU A 149 0.99 -12.14 -16.06
CA GLU A 149 -0.46 -12.35 -16.08
C GLU A 149 -1.23 -11.28 -15.30
N THR A 150 -0.53 -10.34 -14.65
CA THR A 150 -1.14 -9.29 -13.82
C THR A 150 -0.92 -7.91 -14.41
N TYR A 151 -1.64 -6.92 -13.88
CA TYR A 151 -1.46 -5.51 -14.22
C TYR A 151 -0.95 -4.72 -13.01
N ARG A 152 -0.11 -3.73 -13.30
CA ARG A 152 0.27 -2.68 -12.36
C ARG A 152 -0.21 -1.34 -12.88
N LEU A 153 -0.58 -0.46 -11.96
CA LEU A 153 -0.90 0.93 -12.29
C LEU A 153 0.42 1.71 -12.38
N ARG A 154 0.54 2.65 -13.32
CA ARG A 154 1.73 3.51 -13.49
C ARG A 154 1.39 4.98 -13.74
N MET A 155 2.26 5.86 -13.28
CA MET A 155 2.27 7.29 -13.59
C MET A 155 3.68 7.77 -13.92
N GLY A 156 3.77 8.69 -14.89
CA GLY A 156 5.01 9.39 -15.23
C GLY A 156 5.29 10.60 -14.33
N THR A 157 6.33 11.37 -14.67
CA THR A 157 6.95 12.36 -13.77
C THR A 157 5.99 13.37 -13.17
N LYS A 158 5.21 14.10 -13.98
CA LYS A 158 4.37 15.21 -13.52
C LYS A 158 3.28 14.72 -12.57
N GLU A 159 2.53 13.72 -13.00
CA GLU A 159 1.42 13.15 -12.23
C GLU A 159 1.93 12.36 -11.01
N GLY A 160 3.04 11.65 -11.15
CA GLY A 160 3.69 10.93 -10.06
C GLY A 160 4.14 11.85 -8.93
N LYS A 161 4.76 12.99 -9.25
CA LYS A 161 5.11 14.01 -8.22
C LYS A 161 3.84 14.53 -7.52
N ARG A 162 2.78 14.84 -8.28
CA ARG A 162 1.50 15.31 -7.73
C ARG A 162 0.88 14.29 -6.77
N PHE A 163 0.89 13.00 -7.14
CA PHE A 163 0.39 11.92 -6.30
C PHE A 163 1.23 11.73 -5.04
N LEU A 164 2.56 11.74 -5.15
CA LEU A 164 3.46 11.61 -3.99
C LEU A 164 3.29 12.77 -3.01
N SER A 165 3.14 14.00 -3.50
CA SER A 165 2.84 15.16 -2.65
C SER A 165 1.47 15.04 -1.96
N PHE A 166 0.46 14.50 -2.63
CA PHE A 166 -0.87 14.27 -2.05
C PHE A 166 -0.84 13.27 -0.87
N ILE A 167 -0.08 12.17 -1.00
CA ILE A 167 0.01 11.18 0.08
C ILE A 167 1.00 11.57 1.17
N HIS A 168 1.95 12.47 0.91
CA HIS A 168 3.05 12.83 1.81
C HIS A 168 2.61 13.13 3.25
N PRO A 169 1.56 13.93 3.52
CA PRO A 169 1.14 14.25 4.89
C PRO A 169 0.70 13.04 5.73
N TYR A 170 0.45 11.89 5.10
CA TYR A 170 -0.05 10.67 5.75
C TYR A 170 0.99 9.55 5.80
N VAL A 171 2.21 9.78 5.29
CA VAL A 171 3.27 8.78 5.27
C VAL A 171 4.08 8.85 6.57
N HIS A 172 4.23 7.70 7.22
CA HIS A 172 5.06 7.57 8.42
C HIS A 172 6.52 7.91 8.11
N GLU A 173 7.21 8.56 9.04
CA GLU A 173 8.58 9.06 8.88
C GLU A 173 9.56 7.98 8.39
N SER A 174 9.45 6.76 8.93
CA SER A 174 10.31 5.62 8.57
C SER A 174 10.13 5.15 7.12
N MET A 175 9.10 5.64 6.41
CA MET A 175 8.77 5.27 5.04
C MET A 175 8.90 6.44 4.05
N LEU A 176 9.39 7.60 4.48
CA LEU A 176 9.56 8.78 3.61
C LEU A 176 10.47 8.52 2.41
N TYR A 177 11.49 7.65 2.56
CA TYR A 177 12.39 7.26 1.47
C TYR A 177 11.63 6.69 0.25
N LYS A 178 10.46 6.06 0.46
CA LYS A 178 9.63 5.54 -0.65
C LYS A 178 9.03 6.65 -1.49
N ILE A 179 8.78 7.84 -0.92
CA ILE A 179 8.06 8.93 -1.60
C ILE A 179 8.90 10.17 -1.90
N GLN A 180 10.06 10.36 -1.26
CA GLN A 180 10.93 11.51 -1.50
C GLN A 180 11.37 11.60 -2.97
N THR A 181 11.19 12.76 -3.60
CA THR A 181 11.50 12.95 -5.03
C THR A 181 12.81 13.69 -5.27
N SER A 182 13.39 14.31 -4.23
CA SER A 182 14.75 14.80 -4.24
C SER A 182 15.71 13.63 -4.05
N LEU A 183 16.80 13.61 -4.82
CA LEU A 183 17.95 12.80 -4.45
C LEU A 183 18.60 13.52 -3.27
N ASN A 184 18.74 12.86 -2.11
CA ASN A 184 19.69 13.35 -1.12
C ASN A 184 21.07 13.18 -1.73
N THR A 185 21.64 14.28 -2.24
CA THR A 185 23.05 14.37 -2.60
C THR A 185 23.86 14.51 -1.31
N THR A 186 23.77 13.55 -0.39
CA THR A 186 24.88 13.34 0.53
C THR A 186 25.89 12.51 -0.24
N ALA A 187 26.71 13.21 -1.01
CA ALA A 187 28.01 12.71 -1.39
C ALA A 187 28.75 12.41 -0.09
N THR A 188 28.87 11.13 0.25
CA THR A 188 29.90 10.69 1.18
C THR A 188 31.22 10.90 0.46
N THR A 189 31.91 11.98 0.85
CA THR A 189 33.34 12.16 0.62
C THR A 189 34.12 11.13 1.41
#